data_AF-A0A970FYY7-F1
#
_entry.id   AF-A0A970FYY7-F1
#
_cell.length_a   1.000
_cell.length_b   1.000
_cell.length_c   1.000
_cell.angle_alpha   90.00
_cell.angle_beta   90.00
_cell.angle_gamma   90.00
#
_symmetry.space_group_name_H-M   'P 1'
#
loop_
_entity.id
_entity.type
_entity.pdbx_description
1 polymer ?
#
loop_
_entity_poly.entity_id
_entity_poly.type
_entity_poly.pdbx_seq_one_letter_code
_entity_poly.pdbx_strand_id
1 'polypeptide(L)'
;MRINSVNQSNAIAQYMNAVQAKQDKTPARPELQSDSVELSEGAKKYAAFLKQVRANLESSEVEEAAKVDEIMEKIKNNEYNVSSDDVARSIMRGIPTHI
;
A
#
# COMPACT_ATOMS: atom_id res chain seq x y z
N MET A 1 23.53 -11.14 73.56
CA MET A 1 23.43 -11.37 72.10
C MET A 1 24.16 -10.25 71.39
N ARG A 2 25.18 -10.56 70.56
CA ARG A 2 25.81 -9.58 69.66
C ARG A 2 25.13 -9.72 68.30
N ILE A 3 24.46 -8.67 67.83
CA ILE A 3 23.88 -8.65 66.49
C ILE A 3 25.00 -8.21 65.55
N ASN A 4 25.45 -9.10 64.68
CA ASN A 4 26.42 -8.76 63.65
C ASN A 4 25.73 -7.81 62.65
N SER A 5 26.28 -6.61 62.48
CA SER A 5 25.79 -5.67 61.48
C SER A 5 25.99 -6.27 60.09
N VAL A 6 24.90 -6.33 59.32
CA VAL A 6 24.97 -6.72 57.90
C VAL A 6 25.86 -5.69 57.20
N ASN A 7 26.96 -6.16 56.58
CA ASN A 7 27.85 -5.29 55.83
C ASN A 7 27.05 -4.67 54.68
N GLN A 8 26.85 -3.35 54.75
CA GLN A 8 26.01 -2.60 53.81
C GLN A 8 26.47 -2.77 52.36
N SER A 9 27.78 -2.95 52.15
CA SER A 9 28.35 -3.20 50.82
C SER A 9 27.84 -4.50 50.20
N ASN A 10 27.62 -5.54 51.00
CA ASN A 10 27.08 -6.82 50.52
C ASN A 10 25.58 -6.72 50.20
N ALA A 11 24.82 -5.95 50.98
CA ALA A 11 23.40 -5.73 50.73
C ALA A 11 23.18 -4.93 49.44
N ILE A 12 24.00 -3.91 49.20
CA ILE A 12 23.96 -3.10 47.97
C ILE A 12 24.34 -3.96 46.76
N ALA A 13 25.38 -4.80 46.87
CA ALA A 13 25.79 -5.70 45.79
C ALA A 13 24.69 -6.71 45.42
N GLN A 14 24.00 -7.29 46.41
CA GLN A 14 22.87 -8.19 46.16
C GLN A 14 21.70 -7.48 45.48
N TYR A 15 21.39 -6.26 45.90
CA TYR A 15 20.34 -5.46 45.28
C TYR A 15 20.68 -5.10 43.82
N MET A 16 21.90 -4.64 43.56
CA MET A 16 22.33 -4.28 42.19
C MET A 16 22.31 -5.48 41.26
N ASN A 17 22.78 -6.65 41.72
CA ASN A 17 22.70 -7.90 40.95
C ASN A 17 21.24 -8.32 40.70
N ALA A 18 20.35 -8.17 41.68
CA ALA A 18 18.94 -8.51 41.53
C ALA A 18 18.19 -7.56 40.58
N VAL A 19 18.60 -6.29 40.51
CA VAL A 19 18.03 -5.30 39.57
C VAL A 19 18.53 -5.55 38.15
N GLN A 20 19.84 -5.79 37.97
CA GLN A 20 20.41 -6.11 36.66
C GLN A 20 19.85 -7.42 36.09
N ALA A 21 19.74 -8.47 36.92
CA ALA A 21 19.15 -9.75 36.52
C ALA A 21 17.65 -9.67 36.13
N LYS A 22 16.94 -8.60 36.52
CA LYS A 22 15.56 -8.35 36.08
C LYS A 22 15.50 -7.56 34.77
N GLN A 23 16.51 -6.75 34.44
CA GLN A 23 16.56 -6.01 33.16
C GLN A 23 16.92 -6.92 31.99
N ASP A 24 17.72 -7.97 32.20
CA ASP A 24 18.11 -8.91 31.13
C ASP A 24 17.03 -9.92 30.74
N LYS A 25 15.90 -9.95 31.47
CA LYS A 25 14.70 -10.70 31.07
C LYS A 25 13.82 -9.81 30.20
N THR A 26 14.34 -9.44 29.03
CA THR A 26 13.43 -9.11 27.93
C THR A 26 12.57 -10.35 27.70
N PRO A 27 11.23 -10.28 27.77
CA PRO A 27 10.41 -11.41 27.37
C PRO A 27 10.80 -11.70 25.92
N ALA A 28 11.19 -12.94 25.63
CA ALA A 28 11.44 -13.40 24.28
C ALA A 28 10.26 -12.91 23.44
N ARG A 29 10.53 -12.00 22.50
CA ARG A 29 9.52 -11.50 21.58
C ARG A 29 8.90 -12.74 20.96
N PRO A 30 7.59 -13.00 21.12
CA PRO A 30 7.00 -14.15 20.48
C PRO A 30 7.30 -13.97 18.99
N GLU A 31 8.01 -14.94 18.42
CA GLU A 31 8.12 -15.03 16.97
C GLU A 31 6.67 -15.09 16.48
N LEU A 32 6.22 -13.99 15.86
CA LEU A 32 4.96 -13.97 15.15
C LEU A 32 5.13 -14.99 14.04
N GLN A 33 4.74 -16.24 14.30
CA GLN A 33 4.55 -17.22 13.25
C GLN A 33 3.56 -16.56 12.29
N SER A 34 4.07 -16.19 11.12
CA SER A 34 3.28 -15.54 10.09
C SER A 34 2.32 -16.60 9.58
N ASP A 35 1.12 -16.66 10.16
CA ASP A 35 0.02 -17.46 9.63
C ASP A 35 -0.26 -16.95 8.22
N SER A 36 0.32 -17.64 7.23
CA SER A 36 0.10 -17.35 5.82
C SER A 36 -1.21 -18.01 5.44
N VAL A 37 -2.26 -17.19 5.38
CA VAL A 37 -3.52 -17.63 4.79
C VAL A 37 -3.34 -17.59 3.28
N GLU A 38 -3.19 -18.77 2.67
CA GLU A 38 -3.24 -18.87 1.22
C GLU A 38 -4.62 -18.37 0.75
N LEU A 39 -4.62 -17.25 0.03
CA LEU A 39 -5.83 -16.74 -0.61
C LEU A 39 -6.42 -17.85 -1.49
N SER A 40 -7.74 -18.01 -1.43
CA SER A 40 -8.42 -18.94 -2.33
C SER A 40 -8.09 -18.61 -3.78
N GLU A 41 -8.07 -19.63 -4.65
CA GLU A 41 -7.75 -19.44 -6.07
C GLU A 41 -8.65 -18.37 -6.74
N GLY A 42 -9.88 -18.22 -6.29
CA GLY A 42 -10.78 -17.14 -6.72
C GLY A 42 -10.30 -15.75 -6.30
N ALA A 43 -9.83 -15.60 -5.06
CA ALA A 43 -9.31 -14.33 -4.55
C ALA A 43 -7.99 -13.93 -5.24
N LYS A 44 -7.11 -14.89 -5.55
CA LYS A 44 -5.89 -14.64 -6.34
C LYS A 44 -6.22 -14.13 -7.73
N LYS A 45 -7.19 -14.75 -8.41
CA LYS A 45 -7.64 -14.34 -9.75
C LYS A 45 -8.27 -12.94 -9.73
N TYR A 46 -9.12 -12.66 -8.73
CA TYR A 46 -9.73 -11.34 -8.58
C TYR A 46 -8.69 -10.25 -8.31
N ALA A 47 -7.71 -10.51 -7.43
CA ALA A 47 -6.62 -9.57 -7.17
C ALA A 47 -5.74 -9.34 -8.41
N ALA A 48 -5.45 -10.39 -9.20
CA ALA A 48 -4.73 -10.26 -10.45
C ALA A 48 -5.50 -9.43 -11.49
N PHE A 49 -6.81 -9.65 -11.60
CA PHE A 49 -7.68 -8.86 -12.47
C PHE A 49 -7.71 -7.39 -12.06
N LEU A 50 -7.89 -7.08 -10.77
CA LEU A 50 -7.85 -5.71 -10.28
C LEU A 50 -6.51 -5.03 -10.55
N LYS A 51 -5.40 -5.77 -10.41
CA LYS A 51 -4.07 -5.25 -10.72
C LYS A 51 -3.92 -4.92 -12.21
N GLN A 52 -4.48 -5.76 -13.09
CA GLN A 52 -4.47 -5.53 -14.53
C GLN A 52 -5.35 -4.34 -14.93
N VAL A 53 -6.55 -4.24 -14.37
CA VAL A 53 -7.45 -3.09 -14.60
C VAL A 53 -6.79 -1.79 -14.15
N ARG A 54 -6.15 -1.79 -12.98
CA ARG A 54 -5.43 -0.62 -12.48
C ARG A 54 -4.26 -0.22 -13.38
N ALA A 55 -3.45 -1.19 -13.83
CA ALA A 55 -2.36 -0.91 -14.75
C ALA A 55 -2.87 -0.33 -16.08
N ASN A 56 -3.98 -0.84 -16.59
CA ASN A 56 -4.61 -0.34 -17.82
C ASN A 56 -5.19 1.07 -17.64
N LEU A 57 -5.78 1.37 -16.49
CA LEU A 57 -6.27 2.71 -16.15
C LEU A 57 -5.11 3.70 -16.07
N GLU A 58 -4.04 3.35 -15.34
CA GLU A 58 -2.85 4.20 -15.22
C GLU A 58 -2.19 4.46 -16.59
N SER A 59 -2.17 3.47 -17.50
CA SER A 59 -1.71 3.70 -18.88
C SER A 59 -2.69 4.54 -19.71
N SER A 60 -4.01 4.33 -19.54
CA SER A 60 -5.03 5.07 -20.28
C SER A 60 -5.03 6.56 -19.91
N GLU A 61 -4.83 6.88 -18.62
CA GLU A 61 -4.76 8.27 -18.15
C GLU A 61 -3.62 9.05 -18.81
N VAL A 62 -2.45 8.41 -18.98
CA VAL A 62 -1.29 9.05 -19.64
C VAL A 62 -1.55 9.23 -21.15
N GLU A 63 -2.12 8.23 -21.81
CA GLU A 63 -2.48 8.32 -23.24
C GLU A 63 -3.60 9.33 -23.50
N GLU A 64 -4.58 9.43 -22.59
CA GLU A 64 -5.67 10.40 -22.67
C GLU A 64 -5.15 11.83 -22.49
N ALA A 65 -4.26 12.06 -21.52
CA ALA A 65 -3.63 13.37 -21.34
C ALA A 65 -2.88 13.81 -22.59
N ALA A 66 -2.09 12.92 -23.20
CA ALA A 66 -1.37 13.21 -24.43
C ALA A 66 -2.31 13.52 -25.61
N LYS A 67 -3.42 12.76 -25.75
CA LYS A 67 -4.44 13.02 -26.79
C LYS A 67 -5.15 14.37 -26.58
N VAL A 68 -5.41 14.74 -25.33
CA VAL A 68 -6.03 16.04 -25.01
C VAL A 68 -5.10 17.18 -25.41
N ASP A 69 -3.80 17.08 -25.09
CA ASP A 69 -2.82 18.09 -25.47
C ASP A 69 -2.69 18.23 -26.99
N GLU A 70 -2.66 17.11 -27.72
CA GLU A 70 -2.63 17.08 -29.19
C GLU A 70 -3.89 17.75 -29.80
N ILE A 71 -5.08 17.45 -29.27
CA ILE A 71 -6.34 18.06 -29.72
C ILE A 71 -6.32 19.56 -29.44
N MET A 72 -5.86 19.97 -28.25
CA MET A 72 -5.75 21.38 -27.88
C MET A 72 -4.80 22.16 -28.80
N GLU A 73 -3.69 21.55 -29.21
CA GLU A 73 -2.77 22.15 -30.17
C GLU A 73 -3.42 22.31 -31.56
N LYS A 74 -4.10 21.27 -32.06
CA LYS A 74 -4.84 21.33 -33.33
C LYS A 74 -5.94 22.38 -33.31
N ILE A 75 -6.63 22.57 -32.17
CA ILE A 75 -7.63 23.62 -31.99
C ILE A 75 -6.98 25.00 -32.09
N LYS A 76 -5.86 25.23 -31.39
CA LYS A 76 -5.11 26.50 -31.44
C LYS A 76 -4.64 26.84 -32.85
N ASN A 77 -4.24 25.84 -33.62
CA ASN A 77 -3.77 25.99 -35.00
C ASN A 77 -4.91 26.07 -36.02
N ASN A 78 -6.19 26.04 -35.60
CA ASN A 78 -7.36 25.94 -36.49
C ASN A 78 -7.36 24.70 -37.41
N GLU A 79 -6.63 23.65 -37.04
CA GLU A 79 -6.53 22.38 -37.77
C GLU A 79 -7.48 21.32 -37.22
N TYR A 80 -8.16 21.60 -36.11
CA TYR A 80 -9.18 20.72 -35.54
C TYR A 80 -10.54 20.98 -36.18
N ASN A 81 -11.04 19.99 -36.93
CA ASN A 81 -12.37 20.02 -37.53
C ASN A 81 -13.12 18.73 -37.20
N VAL A 82 -14.37 18.85 -36.74
CA VAL A 82 -15.25 17.72 -36.46
C VAL A 82 -16.44 17.80 -37.41
N SER A 83 -16.63 16.77 -38.24
CA SER A 83 -17.73 16.76 -39.19
C SER A 83 -19.06 16.44 -38.50
N SER A 84 -20.15 17.01 -39.01
CA SER A 84 -21.51 16.71 -38.51
C SER A 84 -21.86 15.23 -38.60
N ASP A 85 -21.31 14.52 -39.59
CA ASP A 85 -21.49 13.08 -39.78
C ASP A 85 -20.81 12.27 -38.67
N ASP A 86 -19.64 12.71 -38.18
CA ASP A 86 -18.95 12.07 -37.07
C ASP A 86 -19.68 12.29 -35.74
N VAL A 87 -20.23 13.49 -35.53
CA VAL A 87 -21.09 13.80 -34.38
C VAL A 87 -22.34 12.92 -34.40
N ALA A 88 -23.03 12.86 -35.54
CA ALA A 88 -24.23 12.03 -35.70
C ALA A 88 -23.93 10.54 -35.46
N ARG A 89 -22.83 10.02 -36.03
CA ARG A 89 -22.39 8.64 -35.80
C ARG A 89 -22.08 8.36 -34.34
N SER A 90 -21.48 9.30 -33.62
CA SER A 90 -21.19 9.17 -32.19
C SER A 90 -22.48 9.08 -31.35
N ILE A 91 -23.44 9.99 -31.61
CA ILE A 91 -24.75 10.00 -30.94
C ILE A 91 -25.49 8.68 -31.21
N MET A 92 -25.47 8.19 -32.45
CA MET A 92 -26.14 6.95 -32.84
C MET A 92 -25.46 5.69 -32.28
N ARG A 93 -24.15 5.71 -32.04
CA ARG A 93 -23.44 4.62 -31.36
C ARG A 93 -23.76 4.54 -29.86
N GLY A 94 -24.18 5.66 -29.26
CA GLY A 94 -24.43 5.74 -27.83
C GLY A 94 -23.15 5.65 -26.98
N ILE A 95 -23.29 5.84 -25.67
CA ILE A 95 -22.19 5.62 -24.72
C ILE A 95 -22.02 4.10 -24.59
N PRO A 96 -20.81 3.54 -24.79
CA PRO A 96 -20.56 2.11 -24.60
C PRO A 96 -20.97 1.70 -23.18
N THR A 97 -21.93 0.77 -23.06
CA THR A 97 -22.43 0.28 -21.78
C THR A 97 -21.60 -0.86 -21.19
N HIS A 98 -20.40 -1.11 -21.72
CA HIS A 98 -19.50 -2.13 -21.19
C HIS A 98 -18.51 -1.50 -20.21
N ILE A 99 -18.89 -1.54 -18.93
CA ILE A 99 -18.01 -1.49 -17.76
C ILE A 99 -17.46 -2.89 -17.53
#